data_AF-A0A914UKY8-F1
#
_entry.id   AF-A0A914UKY8-F1
#
_cell.length_a   1.000
_cell.length_b   1.000
_cell.length_c   1.000
_cell.angle_alpha   90.00
_cell.angle_beta   90.00
_cell.angle_gamma   90.00
#
_symmetry.space_group_name_H-M   'P 1'
#
loop_
_entity.id
_entity.type
_entity.pdbx_description
1 polymer ?
#
loop_
_entity_poly.entity_id
_entity_poly.type
_entity_poly.pdbx_seq_one_letter_code
_entity_poly.pdbx_strand_id
1 'polypeptide(L)'
;MNRAKTKWMRNQHADADSIKVDDDALEEVSSYVCLGQELTMNHDISRELARRQKAAWISFASIREPAISMSDPKLRAHLFNLTAIPALIYGSETWSLTKKDAEKLAVTERAMERRMLKVSLRDRIPNKHIHEMSKVRDVIYAATKSKLRWARHVAQRTDDRWTSSVTEWFPRDIKCTRGRLATRWEDLIAKEFGRQW
;
A
#
# COMPACT_ATOMS: atom_id res chain seq x y z
N MET A 1 -11.52 -9.58 -26.94
CA MET A 1 -10.61 -8.94 -25.94
C MET A 1 -10.43 -7.46 -26.29
N ASN A 2 -10.36 -6.54 -25.33
CA ASN A 2 -10.10 -5.11 -25.62
C ASN A 2 -8.59 -4.85 -25.68
N ARG A 3 -8.03 -4.78 -26.91
CA ARG A 3 -6.58 -4.66 -27.15
C ARG A 3 -5.99 -3.35 -26.64
N ALA A 4 -6.71 -2.23 -26.72
CA ALA A 4 -6.24 -0.95 -26.20
C ALA A 4 -6.00 -0.97 -24.68
N LYS A 5 -6.77 -1.77 -23.95
CA LYS A 5 -6.66 -1.95 -22.49
C LYS A 5 -5.76 -3.12 -22.08
N THR A 6 -5.37 -3.97 -23.02
CA THR A 6 -4.55 -5.17 -22.76
C THR A 6 -3.10 -4.85 -23.06
N LYS A 7 -2.27 -4.91 -22.03
CA LYS A 7 -0.82 -4.70 -22.10
C LYS A 7 -0.14 -5.91 -21.49
N TRP A 8 1.11 -6.14 -21.84
CA TRP A 8 1.92 -7.16 -21.17
C TRP A 8 3.15 -6.53 -20.53
N MET A 9 3.70 -7.23 -19.55
CA MET A 9 4.83 -6.79 -18.75
C MET A 9 5.75 -7.99 -18.55
N ARG A 10 7.05 -7.75 -18.54
CA ARG A 10 8.05 -8.80 -18.31
C ARG A 10 8.98 -8.48 -17.15
N ASN A 11 9.43 -9.52 -16.47
CA ASN A 11 10.48 -9.41 -15.47
C ASN A 11 11.86 -9.60 -16.14
N GLN A 12 12.93 -9.41 -15.37
CA GLN A 12 14.32 -9.56 -15.84
C GLN A 12 14.72 -10.98 -16.27
N HIS A 13 13.87 -11.98 -16.01
CA HIS A 13 14.13 -13.40 -16.31
C HIS A 13 13.41 -13.87 -17.57
N ALA A 14 12.53 -13.05 -18.14
CA ALA A 14 11.83 -13.35 -19.37
C ALA A 14 12.61 -12.78 -20.57
N ASP A 15 12.71 -13.59 -21.62
CA ASP A 15 13.36 -13.21 -22.87
C ASP A 15 12.64 -12.03 -23.54
N ALA A 16 13.37 -11.33 -24.42
CA ALA A 16 12.81 -10.24 -25.20
C ALA A 16 11.95 -10.79 -26.34
N ASP A 17 10.73 -11.20 -26.01
CA ASP A 17 9.76 -11.75 -26.96
C ASP A 17 8.60 -10.79 -27.22
N SER A 18 7.91 -10.97 -28.35
CA SER A 18 6.65 -10.29 -28.63
C SER A 18 5.47 -11.23 -28.34
N ILE A 19 4.59 -10.88 -27.41
CA ILE A 19 3.33 -11.60 -27.21
C ILE A 19 2.32 -11.13 -28.26
N LYS A 20 1.85 -12.05 -29.12
CA LYS A 20 0.83 -11.77 -30.13
C LYS A 20 -0.51 -12.39 -29.75
N VAL A 21 -1.59 -11.68 -30.05
CA VAL A 21 -2.96 -12.18 -29.93
C VAL A 21 -3.69 -11.90 -31.25
N ASP A 22 -4.11 -12.96 -31.93
CA ASP A 22 -4.67 -12.91 -33.30
C ASP A 22 -3.79 -12.09 -34.25
N ASP A 23 -2.49 -12.44 -34.30
CA ASP A 23 -1.43 -11.81 -35.11
C ASP A 23 -1.00 -10.37 -34.74
N ASP A 24 -1.73 -9.70 -33.84
CA ASP A 24 -1.37 -8.37 -33.34
C ASP A 24 -0.44 -8.46 -32.12
N ALA A 25 0.66 -7.70 -32.14
CA ALA A 25 1.57 -7.58 -31.01
C ALA A 25 0.96 -6.74 -29.88
N LEU A 26 0.98 -7.26 -28.65
CA LEU A 26 0.62 -6.49 -27.47
C LEU A 26 1.73 -5.51 -27.10
N GLU A 27 1.34 -4.31 -26.66
CA GLU A 27 2.30 -3.32 -26.17
C GLU A 27 2.93 -3.79 -24.84
N GLU A 28 4.26 -3.80 -24.80
CA GLU A 28 5.06 -4.04 -23.61
C GLU A 28 5.15 -2.75 -22.78
N VAL A 29 4.84 -2.82 -21.49
CA VAL A 29 4.93 -1.67 -20.58
C VAL A 29 5.74 -1.99 -19.32
N SER A 30 6.44 -0.99 -18.79
CA SER A 30 7.21 -1.14 -17.53
C SER A 30 6.35 -1.01 -16.27
N SER A 31 5.17 -0.41 -16.38
CA SER A 31 4.23 -0.18 -15.29
C SER A 31 2.80 -0.14 -15.82
N TYR A 32 1.84 -0.67 -15.06
CA TYR A 32 0.44 -0.70 -15.46
C TYR A 32 -0.50 -0.52 -14.26
N VAL A 33 -1.62 0.17 -14.45
CA VAL A 33 -2.64 0.35 -13.41
C VAL A 33 -3.70 -0.74 -13.54
N CYS A 34 -3.65 -1.71 -12.62
CA CYS A 34 -4.64 -2.77 -12.54
C CYS A 34 -5.47 -2.59 -11.27
N LEU A 35 -6.80 -2.57 -11.40
CA LEU A 35 -7.73 -2.47 -10.26
C LEU A 35 -7.42 -1.28 -9.31
N GLY A 36 -6.93 -0.16 -9.87
CA GLY A 36 -6.60 1.04 -9.11
C GLY A 36 -5.19 1.08 -8.50
N GLN A 37 -4.45 -0.03 -8.55
CA GLN A 37 -3.06 -0.12 -8.07
C GLN A 37 -2.07 -0.16 -9.23
N GLU A 38 -1.00 0.63 -9.13
CA GLU A 38 0.11 0.56 -10.07
C GLU A 38 1.02 -0.63 -9.77
N LEU A 39 1.22 -1.47 -10.78
CA LEU A 39 2.06 -2.64 -10.74
C LEU A 39 3.37 -2.38 -11.47
N THR A 40 4.47 -2.90 -10.93
CA THR A 40 5.81 -2.89 -11.53
C THR A 40 6.44 -4.28 -11.35
N MET A 41 7.34 -4.68 -12.24
CA MET A 41 8.02 -5.99 -12.14
C MET A 41 9.25 -5.97 -11.21
N ASN A 42 9.71 -4.79 -10.81
CA ASN A 42 10.95 -4.60 -10.05
C ASN A 42 10.71 -4.50 -8.53
N HIS A 43 9.54 -4.91 -8.04
CA HIS A 43 9.12 -4.80 -6.63
C HIS A 43 9.19 -3.35 -6.08
N ASP A 44 9.17 -2.34 -6.96
CA ASP A 44 9.18 -0.94 -6.56
C ASP A 44 7.76 -0.43 -6.42
N ILE A 45 7.36 -0.17 -5.18
CA ILE A 45 6.05 0.36 -4.81
C ILE A 45 6.05 1.88 -4.69
N SER A 46 7.18 2.55 -4.91
CA SER A 46 7.31 4.00 -4.67
C SER A 46 6.31 4.82 -5.49
N ARG A 47 6.05 4.44 -6.75
CA ARG A 47 5.06 5.10 -7.61
C ARG A 47 3.64 4.93 -7.07
N GLU A 48 3.32 3.73 -6.63
CA GLU A 48 2.02 3.44 -6.04
C GLU A 48 1.81 4.22 -4.74
N LEU A 49 2.81 4.27 -3.86
CA LEU A 49 2.75 5.08 -2.64
C LEU A 49 2.56 6.56 -2.95
N ALA A 50 3.25 7.11 -3.96
CA ALA A 50 3.07 8.50 -4.36
C ALA A 50 1.63 8.80 -4.82
N ARG A 51 1.01 7.86 -5.55
CA ARG A 51 -0.41 7.96 -5.94
C ARG A 51 -1.32 7.97 -4.72
N ARG A 52 -1.03 7.15 -3.72
CA ARG A 52 -1.88 7.05 -2.52
C ARG A 52 -1.73 8.25 -1.61
N GLN A 53 -0.53 8.80 -1.51
CA GLN A 53 -0.30 10.08 -0.84
C GLN A 53 -1.10 11.19 -1.53
N LYS A 54 -1.06 11.28 -2.86
CA LYS A 54 -1.84 12.26 -3.61
C LYS A 54 -3.35 12.06 -3.39
N ALA A 55 -3.85 10.83 -3.47
CA ALA A 55 -5.25 10.51 -3.22
C ALA A 55 -5.67 10.91 -1.81
N ALA A 56 -4.87 10.58 -0.79
CA ALA A 56 -5.12 10.95 0.59
C ALA A 56 -5.17 12.46 0.79
N TRP A 57 -4.26 13.21 0.18
CA TRP A 57 -4.29 14.68 0.22
C TRP A 57 -5.53 15.27 -0.43
N ILE A 58 -5.98 14.71 -1.56
CA ILE A 58 -7.22 15.13 -2.22
C ILE A 58 -8.43 14.83 -1.32
N SER A 59 -8.50 13.62 -0.74
CA SER A 59 -9.55 13.23 0.20
C SER A 59 -9.54 14.09 1.47
N PHE A 60 -8.37 14.46 1.98
CA PHE A 60 -8.27 15.38 3.11
C PHE A 60 -8.67 16.81 2.73
N ALA A 61 -8.32 17.27 1.53
CA ALA A 61 -8.68 18.60 1.06
C ALA A 61 -10.21 18.80 1.01
N SER A 62 -10.98 17.78 0.63
CA SER A 62 -12.45 17.87 0.59
C SER A 62 -13.10 18.00 1.97
N ILE A 63 -12.45 17.49 3.02
CA ILE A 63 -12.92 17.58 4.41
C ILE A 63 -12.16 18.59 5.27
N ARG A 64 -11.25 19.37 4.67
CA ARG A 64 -10.30 20.19 5.43
C ARG A 64 -10.99 21.21 6.31
N GLU A 65 -11.91 21.99 5.75
CA GLU A 65 -12.61 23.04 6.49
C GLU A 65 -13.45 22.49 7.65
N PRO A 66 -14.30 21.46 7.48
CA PRO A 66 -15.01 20.86 8.60
C PRO A 66 -14.06 20.21 9.61
N ALA A 67 -13.02 19.50 9.16
CA ALA A 67 -12.05 18.90 10.08
C ALA A 67 -11.34 19.97 10.93
N ILE A 68 -11.08 21.16 10.38
CA ILE A 68 -10.45 22.25 11.12
C ILE A 68 -11.42 22.96 12.08
N SER A 69 -12.68 23.12 11.70
CA SER A 69 -13.67 23.88 12.48
C SER A 69 -14.26 23.08 13.64
N MET A 70 -14.22 21.75 13.59
CA MET A 70 -14.76 20.87 14.62
C MET A 70 -13.99 20.99 15.94
N SER A 71 -14.75 21.24 17.02
CA SER A 71 -14.21 21.35 18.38
C SER A 71 -13.94 19.99 19.02
N ASP A 72 -14.81 18.99 18.80
CA ASP A 72 -14.62 17.64 19.34
C ASP A 72 -13.50 16.89 18.60
N PRO A 73 -12.38 16.58 19.27
CA PRO A 73 -11.28 15.83 18.66
C PRO A 73 -11.69 14.43 18.19
N LYS A 74 -12.67 13.78 18.84
CA LYS A 74 -13.11 12.42 18.47
C LYS A 74 -13.87 12.43 17.15
N LEU A 75 -14.83 13.33 16.99
CA LEU A 75 -15.59 13.44 15.74
C LEU A 75 -14.68 13.86 14.58
N ARG A 76 -13.75 14.79 14.83
CA ARG A 76 -12.73 15.19 13.85
C ARG A 76 -11.85 14.01 13.42
N ALA A 77 -11.33 13.25 14.38
CA ALA A 77 -10.54 12.05 14.10
C ALA A 77 -11.35 11.01 13.33
N HIS A 78 -12.63 10.84 13.66
CA HIS A 78 -13.53 9.93 12.99
C HIS A 78 -13.69 10.30 11.50
N LEU A 79 -13.95 11.58 11.21
CA LEU A 79 -14.04 12.09 9.84
C LEU A 79 -12.74 11.84 9.05
N PHE A 80 -11.58 12.10 9.67
CA PHE A 80 -10.28 11.83 9.07
C PHE A 80 -10.06 10.34 8.78
N ASN A 81 -10.37 9.49 9.76
CA ASN A 81 -10.22 8.03 9.68
C ASN A 81 -11.13 7.38 8.63
N LEU A 82 -12.25 8.02 8.27
CA LEU A 82 -13.17 7.55 7.24
C LEU A 82 -12.78 7.99 5.82
N THR A 83 -11.90 8.97 5.67
CA THR A 83 -11.66 9.65 4.38
C THR A 83 -10.19 9.57 3.94
N ALA A 84 -9.29 10.20 4.69
CA ALA A 84 -7.88 10.30 4.34
C ALA A 84 -7.15 8.96 4.54
N ILE A 85 -7.40 8.26 5.66
CA ILE A 85 -6.74 6.97 5.94
C ILE A 85 -7.08 5.92 4.87
N PRO A 86 -8.37 5.66 4.51
CA PRO A 86 -8.69 4.66 3.49
C PRO A 86 -8.07 4.97 2.13
N ALA A 87 -8.04 6.24 1.72
CA ALA A 87 -7.39 6.65 0.48
C ALA A 87 -5.87 6.40 0.49
N LEU A 88 -5.24 6.63 1.65
CA LEU A 88 -3.80 6.43 1.84
C LEU A 88 -3.39 4.95 1.84
N ILE A 89 -4.24 4.06 2.37
CA ILE A 89 -3.90 2.63 2.55
C ILE A 89 -4.64 1.68 1.59
N TYR A 90 -5.38 2.17 0.61
CA TYR A 90 -6.12 1.29 -0.30
C TYR A 90 -5.14 0.27 -0.97
N GLY A 91 -5.49 -1.00 -1.12
CA GLY A 91 -4.55 -2.01 -1.68
C GLY A 91 -3.35 -2.37 -0.78
N SER A 92 -3.25 -1.82 0.43
CA SER A 92 -2.20 -2.17 1.41
C SER A 92 -2.17 -3.65 1.78
N GLU A 93 -3.26 -4.38 1.52
CA GLU A 93 -3.32 -5.82 1.67
C GLU A 93 -2.28 -6.56 0.81
N THR A 94 -1.85 -5.96 -0.30
CA THR A 94 -0.91 -6.58 -1.26
C THR A 94 0.52 -6.04 -1.15
N TRP A 95 0.75 -5.04 -0.31
CA TRP A 95 2.02 -4.33 -0.27
C TRP A 95 3.10 -5.08 0.52
N SER A 96 4.33 -5.00 0.04
CA SER A 96 5.54 -5.43 0.74
C SER A 96 6.30 -4.20 1.25
N LEU A 97 5.76 -3.55 2.29
CA LEU A 97 6.31 -2.29 2.79
C LEU A 97 7.69 -2.48 3.43
N THR A 98 8.67 -1.68 2.98
CA THR A 98 9.92 -1.51 3.72
C THR A 98 9.73 -0.52 4.87
N LYS A 99 10.71 -0.45 5.79
CA LYS A 99 10.72 0.56 6.86
C LYS A 99 10.66 2.00 6.29
N LYS A 100 11.36 2.25 5.18
CA LYS A 100 11.38 3.55 4.50
C LYS A 100 10.00 3.89 3.93
N ASP A 101 9.29 2.91 3.42
CA ASP A 101 7.96 3.11 2.85
C ASP A 101 6.89 3.36 3.93
N ALA A 102 6.96 2.60 5.04
CA ALA A 102 6.15 2.88 6.22
C ALA A 102 6.40 4.31 6.75
N GLU A 103 7.66 4.75 6.78
CA GLU A 103 7.98 6.12 7.20
C GLU A 103 7.37 7.18 6.28
N LYS A 104 7.38 6.97 4.94
CA LYS A 104 6.70 7.89 4.00
C LYS A 104 5.20 8.00 4.28
N LEU A 105 4.53 6.89 4.57
CA LEU A 105 3.10 6.89 4.93
C LEU A 105 2.85 7.67 6.23
N ALA A 106 3.65 7.40 7.27
CA ALA A 106 3.55 8.08 8.56
C ALA A 106 3.85 9.59 8.45
N VAL A 107 4.81 9.99 7.61
CA VAL A 107 5.10 11.42 7.34
C VAL A 107 3.91 12.09 6.66
N THR A 108 3.26 11.41 5.73
CA THR A 108 2.08 11.93 5.03
C THR A 108 0.91 12.12 5.99
N GLU A 109 0.61 11.12 6.83
CA GLU A 109 -0.39 11.20 7.90
C GLU A 109 -0.12 12.41 8.82
N ARG A 110 1.09 12.50 9.39
CA ARG A 110 1.49 13.58 10.31
C ARG A 110 1.37 14.97 9.69
N ALA A 111 1.68 15.10 8.40
CA ALA A 111 1.54 16.37 7.69
C ALA A 111 0.07 16.80 7.61
N MET A 112 -0.84 15.86 7.35
CA MET A 112 -2.29 16.13 7.36
C MET A 112 -2.81 16.40 8.78
N GLU A 113 -2.36 15.65 9.80
CA GLU A 113 -2.69 15.91 11.21
C GLU A 113 -2.30 17.32 11.65
N ARG A 114 -1.07 17.76 11.33
CA ARG A 114 -0.60 19.12 11.63
C ARG A 114 -1.48 20.17 10.99
N ARG A 115 -1.87 19.97 9.72
CA ARG A 115 -2.76 20.88 9.00
C ARG A 115 -4.15 20.94 9.65
N MET A 116 -4.66 19.78 10.07
CA MET A 116 -5.95 19.65 10.76
C MET A 116 -5.95 20.34 12.12
N LEU A 117 -4.85 20.23 12.88
CA LEU A 117 -4.70 20.86 14.21
C LEU A 117 -4.22 22.33 14.16
N LYS A 118 -3.99 22.89 12.97
CA LYS A 118 -3.37 24.21 12.77
C LYS A 118 -2.00 24.37 13.44
N VAL A 119 -1.24 23.29 13.56
CA VAL A 119 0.10 23.29 14.17
C VAL A 119 1.17 23.42 13.08
N SER A 120 2.11 24.32 13.28
CA SER A 120 3.27 24.53 12.43
C SER A 120 4.49 23.74 12.92
N LEU A 121 5.52 23.60 12.08
CA LEU A 121 6.81 23.04 12.52
C LEU A 121 7.55 23.98 13.48
N ARG A 122 7.26 25.29 13.46
CA ARG A 122 7.89 26.29 14.34
C ARG A 122 7.43 26.16 15.78
N ASP A 123 6.26 25.58 15.99
CA ASP A 123 5.69 25.34 17.33
C ASP A 123 6.48 24.25 18.10
N ARG A 124 7.36 23.52 17.40
CA ARG A 124 8.25 22.48 17.97
C ARG A 124 7.52 21.43 18.81
N ILE A 125 6.23 21.21 18.52
CA ILE A 125 5.42 20.21 19.20
C ILE A 125 5.89 18.80 18.78
N PRO A 126 6.19 17.90 19.74
CA PRO A 126 6.57 16.53 19.47
C PRO A 126 5.49 15.77 18.69
N ASN A 127 5.91 14.90 17.76
CA ASN A 127 4.97 14.11 16.94
C ASN A 127 4.05 13.21 17.81
N LYS A 128 4.55 12.68 18.93
CA LYS A 128 3.75 11.89 19.87
C LYS A 128 2.56 12.70 20.41
N HIS A 129 2.80 13.96 20.79
CA HIS A 129 1.75 14.83 21.32
C HIS A 129 0.73 15.20 20.24
N ILE A 130 1.18 15.45 19.01
CA ILE A 130 0.28 15.70 17.86
C ILE A 130 -0.64 14.52 17.63
N HIS A 131 -0.12 13.30 17.67
CA HIS A 131 -0.91 12.09 17.49
C HIS A 131 -1.91 11.89 18.64
N GLU A 132 -1.50 12.14 19.89
CA GLU A 132 -2.39 12.11 21.05
C GLU A 132 -3.53 13.14 20.96
N MET A 133 -3.22 14.35 20.48
CA MET A 133 -4.21 15.42 20.27
C MET A 133 -5.15 15.14 19.09
N SER A 134 -4.61 14.56 18.00
CA SER A 134 -5.37 14.28 16.78
C SER A 134 -6.37 13.15 17.00
N LYS A 135 -6.04 12.15 17.84
CA LYS A 135 -6.78 10.89 18.05
C LYS A 135 -7.02 10.10 16.77
N VAL A 136 -6.26 10.40 15.71
CA VAL A 136 -6.30 9.71 14.43
C VAL A 136 -5.75 8.30 14.61
N ARG A 137 -6.25 7.37 13.80
CA ARG A 137 -5.74 6.00 13.79
C ARG A 137 -4.42 5.97 13.04
N ASP A 138 -3.38 5.46 13.69
CA ASP A 138 -2.07 5.24 13.08
C ASP A 138 -2.20 4.49 11.73
N VAL A 139 -1.63 5.10 10.68
CA VAL A 139 -1.76 4.59 9.31
C VAL A 139 -1.09 3.23 9.13
N ILE A 140 0.02 2.98 9.82
CA ILE A 140 0.78 1.74 9.71
C ILE A 140 0.01 0.61 10.36
N TYR A 141 -0.53 0.84 11.56
CA TYR A 141 -1.43 -0.09 12.21
C TYR A 141 -2.65 -0.40 11.34
N ALA A 142 -3.25 0.61 10.71
CA ALA A 142 -4.40 0.41 9.82
C ALA A 142 -4.04 -0.43 8.58
N ALA A 143 -2.90 -0.16 7.93
CA ALA A 143 -2.40 -0.91 6.79
C ALA A 143 -2.07 -2.36 7.17
N THR A 144 -1.35 -2.57 8.27
CA THR A 144 -1.04 -3.90 8.81
C THR A 144 -2.31 -4.67 9.10
N LYS A 145 -3.29 -4.06 9.77
CA LYS A 145 -4.57 -4.71 10.07
C LYS A 145 -5.32 -5.14 8.80
N SER A 146 -5.33 -4.33 7.74
CA SER A 146 -5.91 -4.71 6.45
C SER A 146 -5.19 -5.90 5.84
N LYS A 147 -3.86 -5.90 5.86
CA LYS A 147 -3.03 -7.01 5.36
C LYS A 147 -3.28 -8.32 6.13
N LEU A 148 -3.34 -8.27 7.46
CA LEU A 148 -3.64 -9.45 8.28
C LEU A 148 -5.04 -9.99 8.05
N ARG A 149 -6.03 -9.09 7.86
CA ARG A 149 -7.39 -9.51 7.49
C ARG A 149 -7.40 -10.25 6.16
N TRP A 150 -6.64 -9.78 5.18
CA TRP A 150 -6.49 -10.48 3.90
C TRP A 150 -5.72 -11.79 4.03
N ALA A 151 -4.63 -11.82 4.79
CA ALA A 151 -3.87 -13.03 5.07
C ALA A 151 -4.78 -14.11 5.69
N ARG A 152 -5.60 -13.75 6.68
CA ARG A 152 -6.60 -14.65 7.26
C ARG A 152 -7.60 -15.16 6.21
N HIS A 153 -8.06 -14.29 5.30
CA HIS A 153 -8.95 -14.70 4.21
C HIS A 153 -8.29 -15.73 3.28
N VAL A 154 -7.00 -15.55 2.97
CA VAL A 154 -6.23 -16.50 2.16
C VAL A 154 -6.04 -17.83 2.90
N ALA A 155 -5.65 -17.80 4.18
CA ALA A 155 -5.42 -19.01 4.99
C ALA A 155 -6.68 -19.85 5.21
N GLN A 156 -7.87 -19.23 5.19
CA GLN A 156 -9.16 -19.92 5.36
C GLN A 156 -9.76 -20.43 4.05
N ARG A 157 -9.16 -20.16 2.89
CA ARG A 157 -9.67 -20.64 1.61
C ARG A 157 -9.40 -22.12 1.41
N THR A 158 -10.39 -22.81 0.86
CA THR A 158 -10.33 -24.22 0.48
C THR A 158 -10.62 -24.44 -1.01
N ASP A 159 -10.74 -23.36 -1.80
CA ASP A 159 -11.31 -23.39 -3.15
C ASP A 159 -10.29 -23.59 -4.30
N ASP A 160 -9.11 -24.15 -3.99
CA ASP A 160 -7.98 -24.44 -4.92
C ASP A 160 -7.70 -23.35 -5.96
N ARG A 161 -7.97 -22.08 -5.62
CA ARG A 161 -7.69 -20.97 -6.50
C ARG A 161 -6.22 -20.66 -6.47
N TRP A 162 -5.74 -20.14 -7.61
CA TRP A 162 -4.41 -19.59 -7.79
C TRP A 162 -3.97 -18.64 -6.68
N THR A 163 -4.89 -17.99 -5.96
CA THR A 163 -4.53 -17.12 -4.81
C THR A 163 -3.73 -17.87 -3.75
N SER A 164 -4.14 -19.08 -3.34
CA SER A 164 -3.40 -19.87 -2.35
C SER A 164 -2.10 -20.39 -2.94
N SER A 165 -2.16 -20.97 -4.14
CA SER A 165 -0.98 -21.53 -4.81
C SER A 165 0.11 -20.50 -5.06
N VAL A 166 -0.24 -19.29 -5.52
CA VAL A 166 0.72 -18.19 -5.76
C VAL A 166 1.28 -17.62 -4.47
N THR A 167 0.49 -17.62 -3.39
CA THR A 167 0.94 -17.14 -2.07
C THR A 167 1.95 -18.09 -1.44
N GLU A 168 1.72 -19.39 -1.55
CA GLU A 168 2.59 -20.45 -1.02
C GLU A 168 3.77 -20.77 -1.95
N TRP A 169 3.73 -20.28 -3.20
CA TRP A 169 4.73 -20.60 -4.19
C TRP A 169 6.11 -20.05 -3.79
N PHE A 170 7.04 -20.97 -3.57
CA PHE A 170 8.44 -20.66 -3.30
C PHE A 170 9.31 -21.31 -4.37
N PRO A 171 10.12 -20.55 -5.13
CA PRO A 171 11.02 -21.12 -6.12
C PRO A 171 12.14 -21.90 -5.40
N ARG A 172 12.08 -23.23 -5.42
CA ARG A 172 13.04 -24.11 -4.72
C ARG A 172 14.40 -24.18 -5.42
N ASP A 173 14.43 -23.94 -6.72
CA ASP A 173 15.63 -24.12 -7.55
C ASP A 173 16.47 -22.84 -7.68
N ILE A 174 16.00 -21.72 -7.12
CA ILE A 174 16.68 -20.43 -7.22
C ILE A 174 17.42 -20.13 -5.93
N LYS A 175 18.77 -20.08 -6.00
CA LYS A 175 19.58 -19.58 -4.90
C LYS A 175 19.35 -18.08 -4.74
N CYS A 176 18.91 -17.68 -3.55
CA CYS A 176 18.80 -16.28 -3.18
C CYS A 176 20.16 -15.58 -3.29
N THR A 177 20.17 -14.36 -3.81
CA THR A 177 21.38 -13.52 -3.89
C THR A 177 21.99 -13.32 -2.50
N ARG A 178 23.32 -13.34 -2.41
CA ARG A 178 24.04 -13.04 -1.16
C ARG A 178 23.79 -11.58 -0.78
N GLY A 179 23.30 -11.34 0.43
CA GLY A 179 23.03 -10.00 0.97
C GLY A 179 21.62 -9.86 1.54
N ARG A 180 21.16 -8.62 1.69
CA ARG A 180 19.82 -8.32 2.19
C ARG A 180 18.79 -8.62 1.09
N LEU A 181 17.91 -9.58 1.35
CA LEU A 181 16.80 -9.90 0.47
C LEU A 181 15.75 -8.80 0.47
N ALA A 182 15.04 -8.67 -0.65
CA ALA A 182 13.86 -7.81 -0.75
C ALA A 182 12.79 -8.30 0.24
N THR A 183 12.08 -7.35 0.86
CA THR A 183 10.97 -7.66 1.74
C THR A 183 9.87 -8.35 0.94
N ARG A 184 9.44 -9.52 1.39
CA ARG A 184 8.33 -10.27 0.80
C ARG A 184 7.01 -9.86 1.41
N TRP A 185 5.93 -10.26 0.73
CA TRP A 185 4.59 -10.03 1.25
C TRP A 185 4.37 -10.79 2.56
N GLU A 186 4.82 -12.05 2.63
CA GLU A 186 4.70 -12.93 3.80
C GLU A 186 5.52 -12.48 5.01
N ASP A 187 6.62 -11.73 4.83
CA ASP A 187 7.60 -11.45 5.90
C ASP A 187 6.97 -10.76 7.12
N LEU A 188 6.02 -9.86 6.89
CA LEU A 188 5.30 -9.18 7.97
C LEU A 188 4.46 -10.18 8.77
N ILE A 189 3.77 -11.07 8.09
CA ILE A 189 2.85 -12.03 8.69
C ILE A 189 3.66 -13.10 9.43
N ALA A 190 4.73 -13.59 8.80
CA ALA A 190 5.65 -14.55 9.40
C ALA A 190 6.35 -14.01 10.64
N LYS A 191 6.61 -12.70 10.70
CA LYS A 191 7.15 -12.05 11.89
C LYS A 191 6.16 -12.02 13.06
N GLU A 192 4.86 -11.90 12.78
CA GLU A 192 3.83 -11.83 13.82
C GLU A 192 3.31 -13.21 14.27
N PHE A 193 3.14 -14.14 13.33
CA PHE A 193 2.47 -15.44 13.56
C PHE A 193 3.39 -16.66 13.34
N GLY A 194 4.62 -16.45 12.86
CA GLY A 194 5.53 -17.54 12.49
C GLY A 194 5.35 -17.99 11.03
N ARG A 195 6.21 -18.88 10.54
CA ARG A 195 6.28 -19.26 9.12
C ARG A 195 5.11 -20.13 8.62
N GLN A 196 4.27 -20.64 9.51
CA GLN A 196 3.13 -21.53 9.20
C GLN A 196 1.78 -20.86 9.52
N TRP A 197 1.71 -19.55 9.31
CA TRP A 197 0.54 -18.72 9.59
C TRP A 197 -0.66 -19.06 8.70
#